data_AF-A0A7X6XJI8-F1
#
_entry.id   AF-A0A7X6XJI8-F1
#
_cell.length_a   1.000
_cell.length_b   1.000
_cell.length_c   1.000
_cell.angle_alpha   90.00
_cell.angle_beta   90.00
_cell.angle_gamma   90.00
#
_symmetry.space_group_name_H-M   'P 1'
#
loop_
_entity.id
_entity.type
_entity.pdbx_description
1 polymer ?
#
loop_
_entity_poly.entity_id
_entity_poly.type
_entity_poly.pdbx_seq_one_letter_code
_entity_poly.pdbx_strand_id
1 'polypeptide(L)'
;VIFFMVGMDMLQARLGRVKIKENEIKSYVTDISITPLAIPMICGPGAITNSIVLMEDANSLAKQVILIGSIFLIILLTYIILYSSSKLTKLLGETGINVMMRIMGLIVMVIAVEFLFSGLKPLIVDILQAV
;
A
#
# COMPACT_ATOMS: atom_id res chain seq x y z
N VAL A 1 -9.52 6.88 7.35
CA VAL A 1 -8.89 7.56 8.50
C VAL A 1 -7.46 7.08 8.75
N ILE A 2 -7.23 5.78 9.01
CA ILE A 2 -5.89 5.22 9.29
C ILE A 2 -4.87 5.56 8.20
N PHE A 3 -5.16 5.27 6.93
CA PHE A 3 -4.25 5.59 5.82
C PHE A 3 -3.92 7.10 5.72
N PHE A 4 -4.89 7.97 5.98
CA PHE A 4 -4.67 9.41 5.94
C PHE A 4 -3.70 9.89 7.03
N MET A 5 -3.86 9.38 8.26
CA MET A 5 -2.95 9.69 9.37
C MET A 5 -1.53 9.18 9.10
N VAL A 6 -1.40 7.95 8.62
CA VAL A 6 -0.09 7.37 8.30
C VAL A 6 0.59 8.11 7.14
N GLY A 7 -0.17 8.50 6.12
CA GLY A 7 0.34 9.37 5.06
C GLY A 7 0.86 10.71 5.60
N MET A 8 0.18 11.30 6.60
CA MET A 8 0.63 12.54 7.26
C MET A 8 1.95 12.34 8.00
N ASP A 9 2.08 11.23 8.72
CA ASP A 9 3.30 10.89 9.47
C ASP A 9 4.50 10.68 8.52
N MET A 10 4.27 10.01 7.39
CA MET A 10 5.26 9.81 6.32
C MET A 10 5.67 11.14 5.65
N LEU A 11 4.71 12.03 5.40
CA LEU A 11 4.95 13.36 4.81
C LEU A 11 5.80 14.26 5.70
N GLN A 12 5.54 14.22 7.01
CA GLN A 12 6.30 15.00 7.99
C GLN A 12 7.74 14.47 8.14
N ALA A 13 8.09 13.37 7.45
CA ALA A 13 9.36 12.65 7.61
C ALA A 13 9.67 12.41 9.10
N ARG A 14 8.62 12.25 9.93
CA ARG A 14 8.71 11.86 11.35
C ARG A 14 9.00 10.36 11.44
N LEU A 15 10.10 9.96 10.81
CA LEU A 15 10.84 8.77 11.18
C LEU A 15 12.21 9.32 11.51
N GLY A 16 12.37 9.65 12.79
CA GLY A 16 13.49 10.42 13.30
C GLY A 16 14.80 9.86 12.77
N ARG A 17 15.69 10.78 12.37
CA ARG A 17 17.13 10.51 12.29
C ARG A 17 17.61 10.04 13.66
N VAL A 18 17.45 8.77 13.97
CA VAL A 18 18.17 8.16 15.08
C VAL A 18 19.49 7.75 14.48
N LYS A 19 20.59 8.40 14.90
CA LYS A 19 21.91 7.79 14.82
C LYS A 19 21.82 6.50 15.63
N ILE A 20 21.51 5.39 14.97
CA ILE A 20 21.31 4.10 15.64
C ILE A 20 22.69 3.62 16.11
N LYS A 21 22.94 3.67 17.42
CA LYS A 21 23.95 2.82 18.03
C LYS A 21 23.48 1.37 17.89
N GLU A 22 24.37 0.48 17.46
CA GLU A 22 24.11 -0.90 17.00
C GLU A 22 23.29 -1.80 17.95
N ASN A 23 23.02 -1.39 19.20
CA ASN A 23 22.41 -2.22 20.23
C ASN A 23 20.88 -2.08 20.38
N GLU A 24 20.22 -1.16 19.65
CA GLU A 24 18.76 -0.89 19.79
C GLU A 24 17.94 -1.24 18.54
N ILE A 25 18.54 -1.97 17.58
CA ILE A 25 17.91 -2.33 16.29
C ILE A 25 16.63 -3.18 16.49
N LYS A 26 16.50 -3.87 17.62
CA LYS A 26 15.38 -4.79 17.88
C LYS A 26 14.05 -4.13 18.23
N SER A 27 14.01 -2.85 18.61
CA SER A 27 12.79 -2.23 19.17
C SER A 27 12.03 -1.27 18.23
N TYR A 28 12.62 -0.81 17.13
CA TYR A 28 11.99 0.19 16.25
C TYR A 28 11.32 -0.37 15.00
N VAL A 29 11.73 -1.56 14.54
CA VAL A 29 11.07 -2.27 13.41
C VAL A 29 9.75 -2.91 13.85
N THR A 30 9.56 -3.08 15.17
CA THR A 30 8.47 -3.86 15.77
C THR A 30 7.14 -3.13 15.93
N ASP A 31 7.09 -1.79 15.97
CA ASP A 31 5.84 -1.12 16.42
C ASP A 31 4.95 -0.53 15.31
N ILE A 32 5.44 -0.35 14.08
CA ILE A 32 4.60 0.13 12.96
C ILE A 32 4.63 -0.80 11.74
N SER A 33 5.67 -1.61 11.59
CA SER A 33 6.05 -2.09 10.25
C SER A 33 5.65 -3.54 9.92
N ILE A 34 5.41 -4.42 10.90
CA ILE A 34 5.24 -5.85 10.59
C ILE A 34 3.77 -6.28 10.44
N THR A 35 2.79 -5.57 11.03
CA THR A 35 1.42 -6.16 11.13
C THR A 35 0.22 -5.33 10.65
N PRO A 36 0.12 -3.99 10.75
CA PRO A 36 -1.09 -3.33 10.25
C PRO A 36 -0.95 -2.68 8.87
N LEU A 37 0.25 -2.32 8.39
CA LEU A 37 0.39 -1.47 7.20
C LEU A 37 1.19 -2.07 6.03
N ALA A 38 2.20 -2.89 6.28
CA ALA A 38 2.98 -3.51 5.21
C ALA A 38 2.12 -4.40 4.32
N ILE A 39 1.22 -5.18 4.93
CA ILE A 39 0.25 -6.01 4.20
C ILE A 39 -0.68 -5.12 3.37
N PRO A 40 -1.34 -4.07 3.94
CA PRO A 40 -2.10 -3.11 3.12
C PRO A 40 -1.32 -2.32 2.09
N MET A 41 0.00 -2.16 2.23
CA MET A 41 0.80 -1.50 1.20
C MET A 41 1.13 -2.42 0.03
N ILE A 42 1.31 -3.73 0.28
CA ILE A 42 1.59 -4.72 -0.77
C ILE A 42 0.29 -5.16 -1.47
N CYS A 43 -0.72 -5.54 -0.69
CA CYS A 43 -2.05 -5.90 -1.17
C CYS A 43 -3.09 -5.07 -0.40
N GLY A 44 -3.27 -3.83 -0.85
CA GLY A 44 -4.25 -2.94 -0.23
C GLY A 44 -5.68 -3.45 -0.34
N PRO A 45 -6.56 -3.04 0.59
CA PRO A 45 -7.96 -3.46 0.59
C PRO A 45 -8.67 -3.14 -0.73
N GLY A 46 -8.34 -2.02 -1.39
CA GLY A 46 -8.87 -1.72 -2.73
C GLY A 46 -8.41 -2.68 -3.83
N ALA A 47 -7.15 -3.13 -3.79
CA ALA A 47 -6.65 -4.13 -4.73
C ALA A 47 -7.36 -5.48 -4.51
N ILE A 48 -7.63 -5.84 -3.25
CA ILE A 48 -8.40 -7.04 -2.90
C ILE A 48 -9.84 -6.92 -3.42
N THR A 49 -10.54 -5.82 -3.11
CA THR A 49 -11.92 -5.59 -3.59
C THR A 49 -11.99 -5.61 -5.11
N ASN A 50 -11.07 -4.93 -5.80
CA ASN A 50 -11.05 -4.92 -7.26
C ASN A 50 -10.76 -6.30 -7.85
N SER A 51 -9.88 -7.10 -7.22
CA SER A 51 -9.63 -8.48 -7.65
C SER A 51 -10.86 -9.36 -7.48
N ILE A 52 -11.64 -9.17 -6.42
CA ILE A 52 -12.92 -9.88 -6.20
C ILE A 52 -13.94 -9.49 -7.28
N VAL A 53 -14.14 -8.19 -7.51
CA VAL A 53 -15.08 -7.68 -8.53
C VAL A 53 -14.68 -8.16 -9.93
N LEU A 54 -13.40 -8.09 -10.30
CA LEU A 54 -12.92 -8.58 -11.59
C LEU A 54 -13.05 -10.11 -11.74
N MET A 55 -12.97 -10.85 -10.63
CA MET A 55 -13.20 -12.30 -10.62
C MET A 55 -14.70 -12.63 -10.78
N GLU A 56 -15.59 -11.82 -10.21
CA GLU A 56 -17.05 -11.91 -10.40
C GLU A 56 -17.44 -11.60 -11.85
N ASP A 57 -16.84 -10.58 -12.47
CA ASP A 57 -17.06 -10.22 -13.88
C ASP A 57 -16.47 -11.24 -14.88
N ALA A 58 -15.55 -12.10 -14.43
CA ALA A 58 -14.85 -13.07 -15.25
C ALA A 58 -15.72 -14.31 -15.56
N ASN A 59 -16.74 -14.13 -16.39
CA ASN A 59 -17.68 -15.16 -16.84
C ASN A 59 -17.07 -16.24 -17.78
N SER A 60 -15.76 -16.19 -18.07
CA SER A 60 -15.07 -17.11 -18.98
C SER A 60 -13.76 -17.61 -18.37
N LEU A 61 -13.47 -18.90 -18.54
CA LEU A 61 -12.21 -19.54 -18.10
C LEU A 61 -10.98 -18.78 -18.60
N ALA A 62 -11.02 -18.20 -19.81
CA ALA A 62 -9.91 -17.42 -20.35
C ALA A 62 -9.62 -16.16 -19.51
N LYS A 63 -10.66 -15.44 -19.07
CA LYS A 63 -10.52 -14.23 -18.25
C LYS A 63 -10.00 -14.56 -16.85
N GLN A 64 -10.45 -15.67 -16.28
CA GLN A 64 -9.98 -16.14 -14.97
C GLN A 64 -8.48 -16.49 -14.99
N VAL A 65 -8.02 -17.19 -16.03
CA VAL A 65 -6.59 -17.52 -16.19
C VAL A 65 -5.74 -16.26 -16.35
N ILE A 66 -6.21 -15.27 -17.11
CA ILE A 66 -5.50 -13.98 -17.28
C ILE A 66 -5.40 -13.24 -15.94
N LEU A 67 -6.47 -13.22 -15.15
CA LEU A 67 -6.51 -12.55 -13.85
C LEU A 67 -5.53 -13.20 -12.87
N ILE A 68 -5.58 -14.53 -12.74
CA ILE A 68 -4.65 -15.30 -11.88
C ILE A 68 -3.20 -15.12 -12.36
N GLY A 69 -2.97 -15.16 -13.68
CA GLY A 69 -1.65 -14.90 -14.26
C GLY A 69 -1.11 -13.51 -13.93
N SER A 70 -1.98 -12.49 -13.95
CA SER A 70 -1.62 -11.11 -13.59
C SER A 70 -1.24 -10.98 -12.12
N ILE A 71 -2.03 -11.60 -11.21
CA ILE A 71 -1.72 -11.62 -9.78
C ILE A 71 -0.38 -12.33 -9.52
N PHE A 72 -0.16 -13.49 -10.14
CA PHE A 72 1.10 -14.23 -10.01
C PHE A 72 2.29 -13.39 -10.49
N LEU A 73 2.14 -12.69 -11.61
CA LEU A 73 3.18 -11.81 -12.16
C LEU A 73 3.52 -10.65 -11.20
N ILE A 74 2.50 -10.00 -10.60
CA ILE A 74 2.71 -8.94 -9.61
C ILE A 74 3.46 -9.46 -8.37
N ILE A 75 3.08 -10.63 -7.87
CA ILE A 75 3.75 -11.26 -6.72
C ILE A 75 5.20 -11.59 -7.06
N LEU A 76 5.47 -12.16 -8.24
CA LEU A 76 6.82 -12.48 -8.71
C LEU A 76 7.68 -11.21 -8.81
N LEU A 77 7.13 -10.13 -9.37
CA LEU A 77 7.83 -8.85 -9.51
C LEU A 77 8.16 -8.24 -8.14
N THR A 78 7.19 -8.29 -7.22
CA THR A 78 7.36 -7.84 -5.83
C THR A 78 8.44 -8.65 -5.12
N TYR A 79 8.46 -9.97 -5.32
CA TYR A 79 9.49 -10.85 -4.78
C TYR A 79 10.89 -10.49 -5.29
N ILE A 80 11.06 -10.24 -6.59
CA ILE A 80 12.36 -9.85 -7.17
C ILE A 80 12.86 -8.51 -6.60
N ILE A 81 11.94 -7.55 -6.42
CA ILE A 81 12.24 -6.25 -5.83
C ILE A 81 12.69 -6.41 -4.38
N LEU A 82 11.96 -7.19 -3.58
CA LEU A 82 12.31 -7.48 -2.19
C LEU A 82 13.63 -8.25 -2.06
N TYR A 83 13.86 -9.23 -2.94
CA TYR A 83 15.12 -9.96 -2.99
C TYR A 83 16.30 -9.03 -3.29
N SER A 84 16.09 -8.04 -4.15
CA SER A 84 17.09 -7.03 -4.50
C SER A 84 17.13 -5.82 -3.55
N SER A 85 16.36 -5.85 -2.45
CA SER A 85 16.20 -4.72 -1.53
C SER A 85 17.53 -4.18 -1.02
N SER A 86 18.50 -5.05 -0.70
CA SER A 86 19.81 -4.61 -0.20
C SER A 86 20.60 -3.76 -1.21
N LYS A 87 20.45 -4.04 -2.51
CA LYS A 87 21.04 -3.22 -3.58
C LYS A 87 20.25 -1.93 -3.77
N LEU A 88 18.93 -1.99 -3.68
CA LEU A 88 18.04 -0.84 -3.83
C LEU A 88 18.29 0.21 -2.73
N THR A 89 18.47 -0.22 -1.48
CA THR A 89 18.82 0.66 -0.35
C THR A 89 20.16 1.36 -0.55
N LYS A 90 21.16 0.65 -1.07
CA LYS A 90 22.48 1.23 -1.38
C LYS A 90 22.44 2.22 -2.54
N LEU A 91 21.59 1.99 -3.53
CA LEU A 91 21.42 2.86 -4.69
C LEU A 91 20.69 4.17 -4.33
N LEU A 92 19.63 4.09 -3.52
CA LEU A 92 18.81 5.24 -3.13
C LEU A 92 19.48 6.12 -2.06
N GLY A 93 20.26 5.51 -1.16
CA GLY A 93 20.86 6.20 -0.01
C GLY A 93 19.82 6.78 0.97
N GLU A 94 20.27 7.39 2.05
CA GLU A 94 19.36 7.95 3.07
C GLU A 94 18.49 9.09 2.53
N THR A 95 19.04 9.95 1.67
CA THR A 95 18.29 11.06 1.08
C THR A 95 17.20 10.56 0.13
N GLY A 96 17.50 9.58 -0.72
CA GLY A 96 16.52 9.00 -1.64
C GLY A 96 15.40 8.28 -0.90
N ILE A 97 15.73 7.54 0.17
CA ILE A 97 14.72 6.89 1.01
C ILE A 97 13.79 7.92 1.65
N ASN A 98 14.32 9.04 2.18
CA ASN A 98 13.49 10.10 2.75
C ASN A 98 12.55 10.74 1.72
N VAL A 99 13.01 10.94 0.48
CA VAL A 99 12.15 11.45 -0.60
C VAL A 99 11.08 10.43 -0.97
N MET A 100 11.44 9.15 -1.11
CA MET A 100 10.49 8.07 -1.40
C MET A 100 9.41 7.94 -0.32
N MET A 101 9.78 8.07 0.95
CA MET A 101 8.82 8.06 2.06
C MET A 101 7.81 9.20 1.97
N ARG A 102 8.25 10.41 1.61
CA ARG A 102 7.33 11.54 1.39
C ARG A 102 6.38 11.29 0.21
N ILE A 103 6.90 10.76 -0.89
CA ILE A 103 6.10 10.43 -2.07
C ILE A 103 5.06 9.36 -1.71
N MET A 104 5.45 8.30 -0.99
CA MET A 104 4.50 7.30 -0.51
C MET A 104 3.46 7.90 0.42
N GLY A 105 3.85 8.80 1.33
CA GLY A 105 2.90 9.53 2.19
C GLY A 105 1.84 10.30 1.38
N LEU A 106 2.26 11.02 0.34
CA LEU A 106 1.33 11.73 -0.56
C LEU A 106 0.38 10.76 -1.27
N ILE A 107 0.90 9.67 -1.83
CA ILE A 107 0.09 8.67 -2.55
C ILE A 107 -0.94 8.02 -1.61
N VAL A 108 -0.52 7.61 -0.41
CA VAL A 108 -1.39 6.96 0.56
C VAL A 108 -2.51 7.89 1.03
N MET A 109 -2.25 9.19 1.18
CA MET A 109 -3.32 10.17 1.47
C MET A 109 -4.35 10.24 0.35
N VAL A 110 -3.90 10.30 -0.91
CA VAL A 110 -4.81 10.36 -2.07
C VAL A 110 -5.67 9.11 -2.13
N ILE A 111 -5.08 7.93 -1.96
CA ILE A 111 -5.80 6.65 -1.91
C ILE A 111 -6.81 6.63 -0.75
N ALA A 112 -6.46 7.20 0.41
CA ALA A 112 -7.39 7.28 1.54
C ALA A 112 -8.65 8.09 1.22
N VAL A 113 -8.51 9.17 0.45
CA VAL A 113 -9.63 9.98 -0.04
C VAL A 113 -10.42 9.22 -1.11
N GLU A 114 -9.75 8.56 -2.04
CA GLU A 114 -10.39 7.75 -3.09
C GLU A 114 -11.29 6.65 -2.50
N PHE A 115 -10.82 5.93 -1.47
CA PHE A 115 -11.63 4.91 -0.79
C PHE A 115 -12.83 5.50 -0.05
N LEU A 116 -12.70 6.71 0.51
CA LEU A 116 -13.83 7.41 1.14
C LEU A 116 -14.93 7.69 0.11
N PHE A 117 -14.57 8.25 -1.05
CA PHE A 117 -15.53 8.52 -2.13
C PHE A 117 -16.12 7.24 -2.73
N SER A 118 -15.30 6.21 -2.92
CA SER A 118 -15.74 4.92 -3.47
C SER A 118 -16.76 4.23 -2.55
N GLY A 119 -16.61 4.34 -1.24
CA GLY A 119 -17.58 3.82 -0.27
C GLY A 119 -18.84 4.68 -0.12
N LEU A 120 -18.72 6.01 -0.19
CA LEU A 120 -19.85 6.93 -0.01
C LEU A 120 -20.75 7.06 -1.24
N LYS A 121 -20.19 6.98 -2.46
CA LYS A 121 -20.93 7.13 -3.71
C LYS A 121 -22.15 6.20 -3.83
N PRO A 122 -22.05 4.87 -3.62
CA PRO A 122 -23.23 4.00 -3.71
C PRO A 122 -24.29 4.36 -2.66
N LEU A 123 -23.88 4.64 -1.42
CA LEU A 123 -24.78 5.04 -0.33
C LEU A 123 -25.60 6.30 -0.65
N ILE A 124 -24.96 7.33 -1.22
CA ILE A 124 -25.66 8.57 -1.58
C ILE A 124 -26.63 8.32 -2.73
N VAL A 125 -26.25 7.53 -3.73
CA VAL A 125 -27.12 7.19 -4.86
C VAL A 125 -28.35 6.40 -4.39
N ASP A 126 -28.17 5.43 -3.49
CA ASP A 126 -29.25 4.62 -2.96
C ASP A 126 -30.27 5.47 -2.17
N ILE A 127 -29.81 6.41 -1.34
CA ILE A 127 -30.68 7.32 -0.59
C ILE A 127 -31.47 8.24 -1.54
N LEU A 128 -30.82 8.73 -2.60
CA LEU A 128 -31.43 9.68 -3.54
C LEU A 128 -32.44 9.00 -4.48
N GLN A 129 -32.31 7.69 -4.72
CA GLN A 129 -33.30 6.90 -5.44
C GLN A 129 -34.47 6.44 -4.55
N ALA A 130 -34.27 6.40 -3.22
CA ALA A 130 -35.30 6.03 -2.26
C ALA A 130 -36.24 7.19 -1.87
N VAL A 131 -35.88 8.43 -2.21
CA VAL A 131 -36.69 9.66 -2.03
C VAL A 131 -37.37 10.03 -3.33
#